data_AF-A0A2G2PA64-F1
#
_entry.id   AF-A0A2G2PA64-F1
#
_cell.length_a   1.000
_cell.length_b   1.000
_cell.length_c   1.000
_cell.angle_alpha   90.00
_cell.angle_beta   90.00
_cell.angle_gamma   90.00
#
_symmetry.space_group_name_H-M   'P 1'
#
loop_
_entity.id
_entity.type
_entity.pdbx_description
1 polymer ?
#
loop_
_entity_poly.entity_id
_entity_poly.type
_entity_poly.pdbx_seq_one_letter_code
_entity_poly.pdbx_strand_id
1 'polypeptide(L)'
;MNENTKAIIKATAPIIKKHGEEITTVMYKFLFLNHPEAKDLFKNAQADQYKKLANMVYAYAENIDKLEVLGKGIEKVAHLHVNTKIEPKHYPWVGESLLLAIKEVLGDGATPEVMDAWKEAYFFLADVFINKEKEIYTDKAAV
;
A
#
# COMPACT_ATOMS: atom_id res chain seq x y z
N MET A 1 13.27 2.68 9.38
CA MET A 1 13.67 1.61 8.45
C MET A 1 15.18 1.48 8.38
N ASN A 2 15.70 0.31 8.75
CA ASN A 2 17.14 0.02 8.72
C ASN A 2 17.62 -0.35 7.30
N GLU A 3 18.94 -0.38 7.10
CA GLU A 3 19.54 -0.65 5.77
C GLU A 3 19.29 -2.08 5.26
N ASN A 4 19.16 -3.06 6.16
CA ASN A 4 18.86 -4.44 5.78
C ASN A 4 17.45 -4.55 5.19
N THR A 5 16.44 -3.95 5.85
CA THR A 5 15.06 -3.88 5.34
C THR A 5 15.04 -3.25 3.95
N LYS A 6 15.70 -2.09 3.77
CA LYS A 6 15.77 -1.43 2.46
C LYS A 6 16.43 -2.30 1.40
N ALA A 7 17.51 -3.02 1.74
CA ALA A 7 18.19 -3.93 0.82
C ALA A 7 17.27 -5.08 0.37
N ILE A 8 16.53 -5.68 1.30
CA ILE A 8 15.55 -6.73 1.00
C ILE A 8 14.43 -6.21 0.09
N ILE A 9 13.86 -5.04 0.39
CA ILE A 9 12.85 -4.40 -0.45
C ILE A 9 13.39 -4.17 -1.86
N LYS A 10 14.58 -3.58 -1.99
CA LYS A 10 15.20 -3.35 -3.31
C LYS A 10 15.45 -4.63 -4.10
N ALA A 11 15.91 -5.69 -3.43
CA ALA A 11 16.17 -6.97 -4.07
C ALA A 11 14.89 -7.68 -4.55
N THR A 12 13.79 -7.52 -3.80
CA THR A 12 12.52 -8.23 -4.08
C THR A 12 11.52 -7.40 -4.88
N ALA A 13 11.62 -6.06 -4.89
CA ALA A 13 10.72 -5.17 -5.62
C ALA A 13 10.58 -5.50 -7.12
N PRO A 14 11.64 -5.86 -7.88
CA PRO A 14 11.49 -6.26 -9.27
C PRO A 14 10.62 -7.52 -9.45
N ILE A 15 10.70 -8.47 -8.52
CA ILE A 15 9.88 -9.69 -8.53
C ILE A 15 8.42 -9.31 -8.24
N ILE A 16 8.19 -8.52 -7.20
CA ILE A 16 6.82 -8.11 -6.86
C ILE A 16 6.20 -7.29 -8.01
N LYS A 17 6.98 -6.42 -8.67
CA LYS A 17 6.55 -5.67 -9.86
C LYS A 17 6.17 -6.59 -11.02
N LYS A 18 6.96 -7.62 -11.30
CA LYS A 18 6.67 -8.62 -12.34
C LYS A 18 5.34 -9.34 -12.09
N HIS A 19 5.02 -9.59 -10.82
CA HIS A 19 3.80 -10.27 -10.40
C HIS A 19 2.68 -9.32 -9.97
N GLY A 20 2.76 -8.02 -10.29
CA GLY A 20 1.96 -7.05 -9.56
C GLY A 20 0.45 -7.09 -9.82
N GLU A 21 0.05 -7.49 -11.03
CA GLU A 21 -1.36 -7.71 -11.34
C GLU A 21 -1.93 -8.91 -10.59
N GLU A 22 -1.15 -9.99 -10.46
CA GLU A 22 -1.52 -11.20 -9.73
C GLU A 22 -1.63 -10.91 -8.23
N ILE A 23 -0.59 -10.31 -7.64
CA ILE A 23 -0.56 -9.94 -6.22
C ILE A 23 -1.73 -9.03 -5.87
N THR A 24 -2.03 -8.05 -6.71
CA THR A 24 -3.14 -7.13 -6.44
C THR A 24 -4.49 -7.81 -6.54
N THR A 25 -4.66 -8.72 -7.50
CA THR A 25 -5.88 -9.53 -7.64
C THR A 25 -6.11 -10.40 -6.40
N VAL A 26 -5.06 -11.08 -5.93
CA VAL A 26 -5.09 -11.91 -4.72
C VAL A 26 -5.32 -11.05 -3.47
N MET A 27 -4.72 -9.86 -3.40
CA MET A 27 -4.91 -8.92 -2.29
C MET A 27 -6.37 -8.50 -2.17
N TYR A 28 -7.04 -8.12 -3.27
CA TYR A 28 -8.47 -7.76 -3.23
C TYR A 28 -9.36 -8.96 -2.85
N LYS A 29 -8.99 -10.17 -3.28
CA LYS A 29 -9.68 -11.39 -2.85
C LYS A 29 -9.60 -11.55 -1.33
N PHE A 30 -8.42 -11.41 -0.72
CA PHE A 30 -8.27 -11.49 0.73
C PHE A 30 -8.95 -10.34 1.45
N LEU A 31 -8.83 -9.11 0.94
CA LEU A 31 -9.45 -7.92 1.52
C LEU A 31 -10.96 -8.08 1.62
N PHE A 32 -11.62 -8.47 0.53
CA PHE A 32 -13.07 -8.60 0.50
C PHE A 32 -13.60 -9.87 1.16
N LEU A 33 -12.73 -10.86 1.37
CA LEU A 33 -13.05 -12.05 2.15
C LEU A 33 -13.02 -11.74 3.66
N ASN A 34 -11.98 -11.06 4.12
CA ASN A 34 -11.75 -10.78 5.55
C ASN A 34 -12.48 -9.52 6.03
N HIS A 35 -12.68 -8.55 5.12
CA HIS A 35 -13.35 -7.28 5.36
C HIS A 35 -14.39 -7.02 4.27
N PRO A 36 -15.53 -7.73 4.25
CA PRO A 36 -16.59 -7.52 3.27
C PRO A 36 -17.07 -6.05 3.21
N GLU A 37 -17.02 -5.34 4.33
CA GLU A 37 -17.31 -3.91 4.46
C GLU A 37 -16.38 -3.02 3.63
N ALA A 38 -15.15 -3.47 3.34
CA ALA A 38 -14.22 -2.72 2.50
C ALA A 38 -14.76 -2.55 1.07
N LYS A 39 -15.63 -3.44 0.59
CA LYS A 39 -16.27 -3.30 -0.74
C LYS A 39 -16.96 -1.95 -0.92
N ASP A 40 -17.49 -1.40 0.17
CA ASP A 40 -18.15 -0.10 0.18
C ASP A 40 -17.19 1.09 -0.06
N LEU A 41 -15.90 0.90 0.20
CA LEU A 41 -14.88 1.90 -0.12
C LEU A 41 -14.49 1.86 -1.61
N PHE A 42 -14.74 0.74 -2.29
CA PHE A 42 -14.36 0.51 -3.70
C PHE A 42 -15.54 0.50 -4.68
N LYS A 43 -16.78 0.67 -4.24
CA LYS A 43 -17.98 0.64 -5.13
C LYS A 43 -17.99 1.68 -6.26
N ASN A 44 -17.27 2.78 -6.10
CA ASN A 44 -17.07 3.80 -7.15
C ASN A 44 -15.67 3.77 -7.76
N ALA A 45 -14.85 2.78 -7.40
CA ALA A 45 -13.50 2.66 -7.94
C ALA A 45 -13.57 2.27 -9.42
N GLN A 46 -12.78 2.95 -10.25
CA GLN A 46 -12.65 2.56 -11.64
C GLN A 46 -11.96 1.20 -11.74
N ALA A 47 -12.26 0.40 -12.77
CA ALA A 47 -11.64 -0.91 -12.95
C ALA A 47 -10.09 -0.84 -13.01
N ASP A 48 -9.53 0.29 -13.43
CA ASP A 48 -8.09 0.55 -13.48
C ASP A 48 -7.49 0.96 -12.11
N GLN A 49 -8.33 1.30 -11.13
CA GLN A 49 -7.90 1.78 -9.81
C GLN A 49 -7.20 0.69 -9.02
N TYR A 50 -7.57 -0.57 -9.24
CA TYR A 50 -6.88 -1.73 -8.71
C TYR A 50 -5.42 -1.76 -9.17
N LYS A 51 -5.15 -1.52 -10.46
CA LYS A 51 -3.78 -1.43 -11.02
C LYS A 51 -3.01 -0.23 -10.49
N LYS A 52 -3.68 0.89 -10.22
CA LYS A 52 -3.04 2.12 -9.68
C LYS A 52 -2.47 1.92 -8.27
N LEU A 53 -3.15 1.16 -7.40
CA LEU A 53 -2.65 0.86 -6.05
C LEU A 53 -1.34 0.05 -6.10
N ALA A 54 -1.31 -1.00 -6.91
CA ALA A 54 -0.13 -1.84 -7.12
C ALA A 54 1.08 -1.00 -7.53
N ASN A 55 0.90 -0.17 -8.56
CA ASN A 55 1.94 0.71 -9.10
C ASN A 55 2.49 1.70 -8.07
N MET A 56 1.68 2.14 -7.11
CA MET A 56 2.13 3.04 -6.06
C MET A 56 3.00 2.34 -5.03
N VAL A 57 2.62 1.13 -4.62
CA VAL A 57 3.44 0.30 -3.72
C VAL A 57 4.78 -0.04 -4.40
N TYR A 58 4.78 -0.32 -5.71
CA TYR A 58 6.00 -0.50 -6.49
C TYR A 58 6.85 0.75 -6.58
N ALA A 59 6.24 1.89 -6.92
CA ALA A 59 6.97 3.15 -7.00
C ALA A 59 7.59 3.53 -5.66
N TYR A 60 6.90 3.26 -4.55
CA TYR A 60 7.45 3.42 -3.20
C TYR A 60 8.65 2.50 -2.97
N ALA A 61 8.54 1.21 -3.27
CA ALA A 61 9.62 0.24 -3.09
C ALA A 61 10.86 0.57 -3.96
N GLU A 62 10.65 1.03 -5.20
CA GLU A 62 11.74 1.45 -6.11
C GLU A 62 12.45 2.73 -5.62
N ASN A 63 11.76 3.57 -4.84
CA ASN A 63 12.28 4.85 -4.34
C ASN A 63 12.51 4.85 -2.82
N ILE A 64 12.67 3.68 -2.19
CA ILE A 64 12.78 3.53 -0.73
C ILE A 64 13.92 4.35 -0.10
N ASP A 65 14.95 4.69 -0.88
CA ASP A 65 16.10 5.51 -0.47
C ASP A 65 15.88 7.03 -0.71
N LYS A 66 14.84 7.42 -1.46
CA LYS A 66 14.58 8.78 -1.93
C LYS A 66 13.10 9.12 -1.85
N LEU A 67 12.50 8.98 -0.67
CA LEU A 67 11.07 9.14 -0.49
C LEU A 67 10.55 10.55 -0.79
N GLU A 68 11.42 11.56 -0.76
CA GLU A 68 11.11 12.94 -1.14
C GLU A 68 10.55 13.06 -2.56
N VAL A 69 10.94 12.17 -3.48
CA VAL A 69 10.45 12.18 -4.87
C VAL A 69 8.96 11.82 -4.96
N LEU A 70 8.43 11.17 -3.92
CA LEU A 70 7.03 10.74 -3.86
C LEU A 70 6.09 11.85 -3.40
N GLY A 71 6.59 12.99 -2.90
CA GLY A 71 5.78 14.03 -2.26
C GLY A 71 4.54 14.46 -3.05
N LYS A 72 4.70 14.75 -4.36
CA LYS A 72 3.56 15.10 -5.23
C LYS A 72 2.57 13.94 -5.42
N GLY A 73 3.07 12.71 -5.47
CA GLY A 73 2.24 11.51 -5.58
C GLY A 73 1.45 11.25 -4.31
N ILE A 74 2.11 11.35 -3.15
CA ILE A 74 1.50 11.22 -1.83
C ILE A 74 0.38 12.25 -1.67
N GLU A 75 0.63 13.51 -1.97
CA GLU A 75 -0.37 14.58 -1.87
C GLU A 75 -1.64 14.24 -2.67
N LYS A 76 -1.47 13.88 -3.95
CA LYS A 76 -2.60 13.53 -4.83
C LYS A 76 -3.43 12.37 -4.28
N VAL A 77 -2.77 11.35 -3.73
CA VAL A 77 -3.41 10.14 -3.23
C VAL A 77 -4.08 10.39 -1.88
N ALA A 78 -3.45 11.15 -1.00
CA ALA A 78 -4.03 11.56 0.28
C ALA A 78 -5.34 12.34 0.07
N HIS A 79 -5.39 13.28 -0.89
CA HIS A 79 -6.65 13.96 -1.26
C HIS A 79 -7.72 12.99 -1.75
N LEU A 80 -7.33 11.98 -2.55
CA LEU A 80 -8.26 10.93 -2.99
C LEU A 80 -8.80 10.15 -1.78
N HIS A 81 -7.93 9.70 -0.89
CA HIS A 81 -8.29 8.96 0.33
C HIS A 81 -9.26 9.75 1.20
N VAL A 82 -8.98 11.04 1.44
CA VAL A 82 -9.87 11.94 2.19
C VAL A 82 -11.24 12.03 1.51
N ASN A 83 -11.27 12.22 0.19
CA ASN A 83 -12.52 12.35 -0.58
C ASN A 83 -13.32 11.04 -0.59
N THR A 84 -12.66 9.89 -0.52
CA THR A 84 -13.29 8.56 -0.42
C THR A 84 -13.50 8.10 1.02
N LYS A 85 -13.27 8.97 2.01
CA LYS A 85 -13.45 8.70 3.45
C LYS A 85 -12.65 7.48 3.94
N ILE A 86 -11.42 7.34 3.45
CA ILE A 86 -10.46 6.40 4.04
C ILE A 86 -10.08 6.90 5.43
N GLU A 87 -10.02 5.99 6.39
CA GLU A 87 -9.70 6.25 7.79
C GLU A 87 -8.47 5.42 8.18
N PRO A 88 -7.74 5.81 9.25
CA PRO A 88 -6.57 5.07 9.72
C PRO A 88 -6.83 3.56 9.97
N LYS A 89 -8.05 3.20 10.37
CA LYS A 89 -8.46 1.81 10.60
C LYS A 89 -8.50 0.94 9.34
N HIS A 90 -8.53 1.52 8.15
CA HIS A 90 -8.56 0.77 6.88
C HIS A 90 -7.16 0.32 6.44
N TYR A 91 -6.09 0.97 6.90
CA TYR A 91 -4.72 0.62 6.53
C TYR A 91 -4.32 -0.80 6.98
N PRO A 92 -4.60 -1.24 8.22
CA PRO A 92 -4.35 -2.63 8.62
C PRO A 92 -5.02 -3.66 7.69
N TRP A 93 -6.27 -3.41 7.25
CA TRP A 93 -6.99 -4.33 6.36
C TRP A 93 -6.28 -4.54 5.02
N VAL A 94 -5.82 -3.44 4.42
CA VAL A 94 -5.07 -3.49 3.15
C VAL A 94 -3.69 -4.09 3.37
N GLY A 95 -3.00 -3.74 4.46
CA GLY A 95 -1.67 -4.26 4.79
C GLY A 95 -1.66 -5.77 4.98
N GLU A 96 -2.58 -6.30 5.77
CA GLU A 96 -2.73 -7.75 5.99
C GLU A 96 -3.03 -8.48 4.68
N SER A 97 -3.97 -7.96 3.89
CA SER A 97 -4.37 -8.54 2.61
C SER A 97 -3.22 -8.52 1.59
N LEU A 98 -2.42 -7.45 1.57
CA LEU A 98 -1.26 -7.33 0.69
C LEU A 98 -0.16 -8.33 1.08
N LEU A 99 0.13 -8.47 2.38
CA LEU A 99 1.14 -9.41 2.85
C LEU A 99 0.72 -10.86 2.59
N LEU A 100 -0.56 -11.21 2.76
CA LEU A 100 -1.09 -12.51 2.37
C LEU A 100 -0.92 -12.77 0.87
N ALA A 101 -1.19 -11.77 0.03
CA ALA A 101 -1.05 -11.90 -1.41
C ALA A 101 0.41 -12.03 -1.86
N ILE A 102 1.33 -11.25 -1.27
CA ILE A 102 2.77 -11.40 -1.52
C ILE A 102 3.21 -12.81 -1.15
N LYS A 103 2.79 -13.32 0.00
CA LYS A 103 3.12 -14.67 0.45
C LYS A 103 2.61 -15.75 -0.51
N GLU A 104 1.35 -15.65 -0.92
CA GLU A 104 0.73 -16.59 -1.87
C GLU A 104 1.50 -16.65 -3.19
N VAL A 105 1.86 -15.48 -3.74
CA VAL A 105 2.45 -15.39 -5.09
C VAL A 105 3.95 -15.67 -5.10
N LEU A 106 4.70 -15.26 -4.07
CA LEU A 106 6.13 -15.52 -4.00
C LEU A 106 6.43 -16.96 -3.54
N GLY A 107 5.48 -17.65 -2.91
CA GLY A 107 5.67 -19.03 -2.43
C GLY A 107 6.90 -19.14 -1.54
N ASP A 108 7.84 -20.02 -1.90
CA ASP A 108 9.10 -20.22 -1.18
C ASP A 108 9.98 -18.96 -1.10
N GLY A 109 9.80 -18.00 -2.01
CA GLY A 109 10.48 -16.70 -1.99
C GLY A 109 9.97 -15.75 -0.91
N ALA A 110 8.82 -16.04 -0.29
CA ALA A 110 8.25 -15.26 0.82
C ALA A 110 8.85 -15.70 2.16
N THR A 111 10.17 -15.58 2.30
CA THR A 111 10.86 -15.91 3.57
C THR A 111 10.40 -14.99 4.70
N PRO A 112 10.55 -15.38 5.98
CA PRO A 112 10.20 -14.52 7.11
C PRO A 112 10.83 -13.11 7.02
N GLU A 113 12.09 -13.03 6.62
CA GLU A 113 12.82 -11.76 6.49
C GLU A 113 12.24 -10.89 5.37
N VAL A 114 11.83 -11.50 4.25
CA VAL A 114 11.15 -10.79 3.16
C VAL A 114 9.81 -10.25 3.65
N MET A 115 9.02 -11.08 4.31
CA MET A 115 7.70 -10.69 4.79
C MET A 115 7.77 -9.59 5.85
N ASP A 116 8.72 -9.66 6.78
CA ASP A 116 8.94 -8.63 7.79
C ASP A 116 9.40 -7.31 7.17
N ALA A 117 10.27 -7.37 6.15
CA ALA A 117 10.71 -6.19 5.43
C ALA A 117 9.54 -5.49 4.70
N TRP A 118 8.71 -6.25 3.98
CA TRP A 118 7.52 -5.71 3.29
C TRP A 118 6.47 -5.19 4.26
N LYS A 119 6.32 -5.82 5.43
CA LYS A 119 5.46 -5.32 6.50
C LYS A 119 5.95 -3.97 7.03
N GLU A 120 7.23 -3.87 7.38
CA GLU A 120 7.83 -2.60 7.85
C GLU A 120 7.67 -1.51 6.80
N ALA A 121 7.95 -1.83 5.53
CA ALA A 121 7.83 -0.89 4.40
C ALA A 121 6.39 -0.41 4.18
N TYR A 122 5.41 -1.32 4.23
CA TYR A 122 4.01 -0.96 4.10
C TYR A 122 3.56 -0.02 5.23
N PHE A 123 3.83 -0.38 6.49
CA PHE A 123 3.36 0.42 7.63
C PHE A 123 4.07 1.78 7.71
N PHE A 124 5.34 1.85 7.30
CA PHE A 124 6.00 3.14 7.15
C PHE A 124 5.24 4.04 6.16
N LEU A 125 4.86 3.53 4.98
CA LEU A 125 4.11 4.31 4.00
C LEU A 125 2.70 4.65 4.50
N ALA A 126 2.04 3.72 5.21
CA ALA A 126 0.74 3.94 5.81
C ALA A 126 0.77 5.12 6.79
N ASP A 127 1.77 5.19 7.67
CA ASP A 127 1.94 6.30 8.62
C ASP A 127 2.15 7.64 7.90
N VAL A 128 2.88 7.65 6.79
CA VAL A 128 3.05 8.86 5.96
C VAL A 128 1.71 9.34 5.42
N PHE A 129 0.89 8.43 4.88
CA PHE A 129 -0.45 8.79 4.38
C PHE A 129 -1.39 9.22 5.49
N ILE A 130 -1.44 8.50 6.61
CA ILE A 130 -2.30 8.83 7.76
C ILE A 130 -2.01 10.24 8.28
N ASN A 131 -0.73 10.60 8.41
CA ASN A 131 -0.34 11.94 8.85
C ASN A 131 -0.75 13.01 7.83
N LYS A 132 -0.51 12.76 6.54
CA LYS A 132 -0.90 13.71 5.47
C LYS A 132 -2.42 13.89 5.38
N GLU A 133 -3.18 12.81 5.50
CA GLU A 133 -4.65 12.84 5.47
C GLU A 133 -5.21 13.61 6.65
N LYS A 134 -4.62 13.44 7.84
CA LYS A 134 -4.98 14.21 9.03
C LYS A 134 -4.77 15.71 8.84
N GLU A 135 -3.68 16.13 8.21
CA GLU A 135 -3.45 17.54 7.85
C GLU A 135 -4.57 18.06 6.94
N ILE A 136 -4.87 17.32 5.86
CA ILE A 136 -5.93 17.70 4.90
C ILE A 136 -7.32 17.77 5.58
N TYR A 137 -7.64 16.83 6.48
CA TYR A 137 -8.88 16.87 7.25
C TYR A 137 -8.96 18.09 8.17
N THR A 138 -7.85 18.46 8.80
CA THR A 138 -7.77 19.63 9.69
C THR A 138 -7.97 20.92 8.89
N ASP A 139 -7.31 21.05 7.75
CA ASP A 139 -7.42 22.21 6.87
C ASP A 139 -8.85 22.37 6.34
N LYS A 140 -9.51 21.27 5.95
CA LYS A 140 -10.91 21.29 5.51
C LYS A 140 -11.89 21.69 6.62
N ALA A 141 -11.56 21.45 7.88
CA ALA A 141 -12.40 21.84 9.01
C ALA A 141 -12.21 23.30 9.45
N ALA A 142 -11.14 23.95 8.98
CA ALA A 142 -10.81 25.34 9.29
C ALA A 142 -11.36 26.36 8.26
N VAL A 143 -12.01 25.88 7.19
CA VAL A 143 -12.62 26.68 6.12
C VAL A 143 -14.14 26.54 6.17
#